data_AF-A0A0P6WLG5-F1
#
_entry.id   AF-A0A0P6WLG5-F1
#
_cell.length_a   1.000
_cell.length_b   1.000
_cell.length_c   1.000
_cell.angle_alpha   90.00
_cell.angle_beta   90.00
_cell.angle_gamma   90.00
#
_symmetry.space_group_name_H-M   'P 1'
#
loop_
_entity.id
_entity.type
_entity.pdbx_description
1 polymer ?
#
loop_
_entity_poly.entity_id
_entity_poly.type
_entity_poly.pdbx_seq_one_letter_code
_entity_poly.pdbx_strand_id
1 'polypeptide(L)'
;MSASQDRDCVELLKGLGDLYRRCGQPQRALVMLLIAIQLAPADTGLLHSLVLAFTDSGDTGRALAALDRLVSYQGESAALLLLRSRALWKAGSKDEARQCFRRYLSARRDEQ
;
A
#
# COMPACT_ATOMS: atom_id res chain seq x y z
N MET A 1 -19.69 20.25 3.81
CA MET A 1 -19.52 19.64 2.48
C MET A 1 -20.24 18.29 2.53
N SER A 2 -20.94 17.88 1.48
CA SER A 2 -21.79 16.67 1.60
C SER A 2 -20.92 15.41 1.59
N ALA A 3 -21.29 14.37 2.34
CA ALA A 3 -20.55 13.11 2.39
C ALA A 3 -20.34 12.45 1.00
N SER A 4 -21.18 12.81 0.02
CA SER A 4 -21.02 12.42 -1.39
C SER A 4 -19.83 13.11 -2.05
N GLN A 5 -19.67 14.42 -1.82
CA GLN A 5 -18.55 15.19 -2.39
C GLN A 5 -17.21 14.70 -1.84
N ASP A 6 -17.14 14.40 -0.54
CA ASP A 6 -15.91 13.90 0.08
C ASP A 6 -15.53 12.52 -0.48
N ARG A 7 -16.51 11.64 -0.74
CA ARG A 7 -16.29 10.34 -1.40
C ARG A 7 -15.76 10.51 -2.83
N ASP A 8 -16.38 11.36 -3.63
CA ASP A 8 -15.97 11.60 -5.02
C ASP A 8 -14.56 12.22 -5.08
N CYS A 9 -14.25 13.14 -4.16
CA CYS A 9 -12.91 13.71 -4.01
C CYS A 9 -11.87 12.63 -3.66
N VAL A 10 -12.19 11.72 -2.73
CA VAL A 10 -11.30 10.62 -2.36
C VAL A 10 -11.00 9.71 -3.56
N GLU A 11 -12.04 9.33 -4.32
CA GLU A 11 -11.87 8.45 -5.48
C GLU A 11 -11.02 9.11 -6.58
N LEU A 12 -11.24 10.40 -6.85
CA LEU A 12 -10.44 11.17 -7.79
C LEU A 12 -8.97 11.26 -7.36
N LEU A 13 -8.71 11.60 -6.09
CA LEU A 13 -7.35 11.69 -5.56
C LEU A 13 -6.63 10.35 -5.59
N LYS A 14 -7.33 9.25 -5.30
CA LYS A 14 -6.80 7.89 -5.43
C LYS A 14 -6.39 7.58 -6.87
N GLY A 15 -7.28 7.86 -7.83
CA GLY A 15 -7.01 7.64 -9.26
C GLY A 15 -5.81 8.44 -9.77
N LEU A 16 -5.71 9.73 -9.39
CA LEU A 16 -4.56 10.57 -9.71
C LEU A 16 -3.27 10.04 -9.07
N GLY A 17 -3.35 9.60 -7.80
CA GLY A 17 -2.23 8.98 -7.11
C GLY A 17 -1.68 7.76 -7.86
N ASP A 18 -2.56 6.85 -8.25
CA ASP A 18 -2.19 5.66 -9.00
C ASP A 18 -1.62 5.99 -10.39
N LEU A 19 -2.17 6.99 -11.08
CA LEU A 19 -1.67 7.47 -12.37
C LEU A 19 -0.24 8.02 -12.24
N TYR A 20 -0.01 8.94 -11.31
CA TYR A 20 1.33 9.50 -11.08
C TYR A 20 2.35 8.42 -10.73
N ARG A 21 1.97 7.42 -9.93
CA ARG A 21 2.84 6.30 -9.58
C ARG A 21 3.24 5.49 -10.81
N ARG A 22 2.28 5.17 -11.68
CA ARG A 22 2.53 4.44 -12.95
C ARG A 22 3.38 5.24 -13.93
N CYS A 23 3.28 6.57 -13.91
CA CYS A 23 4.12 7.48 -14.70
C CYS A 23 5.52 7.72 -14.10
N GLY A 24 5.93 6.98 -13.07
CA GLY A 24 7.25 7.14 -12.45
C GLY A 24 7.40 8.42 -11.63
N GLN A 25 6.29 9.02 -11.18
CA GLN A 25 6.25 10.23 -10.36
C GLN A 25 5.76 9.92 -8.93
N PRO A 26 6.50 9.09 -8.15
CA PRO A 26 6.02 8.59 -6.86
C PRO A 26 5.80 9.70 -5.82
N GLN A 27 6.55 10.81 -5.88
CA GLN A 27 6.36 11.94 -4.98
C GLN A 27 5.00 12.61 -5.18
N ARG A 28 4.59 12.83 -6.43
CA ARG A 28 3.24 13.38 -6.74
C ARG A 28 2.14 12.42 -6.36
N ALA A 29 2.36 11.12 -6.58
CA ALA A 29 1.43 10.08 -6.14
C ALA A 29 1.20 10.14 -4.63
N LEU A 30 2.28 10.26 -3.85
CA LEU A 30 2.20 10.37 -2.39
C LEU A 30 1.41 11.58 -1.94
N VAL A 31 1.59 12.75 -2.57
CA VAL A 31 0.81 13.95 -2.20
C VAL A 31 -0.69 13.70 -2.36
N MET A 32 -1.13 13.16 -3.51
CA MET A 32 -2.55 12.90 -3.75
C MET A 32 -3.13 11.87 -2.76
N LEU A 33 -2.40 10.77 -2.55
CA LEU A 33 -2.83 9.69 -1.67
C LEU A 33 -2.83 10.09 -0.19
N LEU A 34 -1.88 10.94 0.23
CA LEU A 34 -1.83 11.47 1.59
C LEU A 34 -2.97 12.44 1.88
N ILE A 35 -3.43 13.21 0.90
CA ILE A 35 -4.64 14.03 1.06
C ILE A 35 -5.86 13.12 1.17
N ALA A 36 -5.99 12.14 0.28
CA ALA A 36 -7.13 11.22 0.27
C ALA A 36 -7.27 10.44 1.59
N ILE A 37 -6.17 9.96 2.19
CA ILE A 37 -6.23 9.18 3.44
C ILE A 37 -6.60 10.05 4.64
N GLN A 38 -6.43 11.38 4.60
CA GLN A 38 -6.95 12.26 5.66
C GLN A 38 -8.48 12.33 5.63
N LEU A 39 -9.08 12.27 4.43
CA LEU A 39 -10.53 12.27 4.24
C LEU A 39 -11.16 10.91 4.54
N ALA A 40 -10.44 9.81 4.24
CA ALA A 40 -10.89 8.45 4.53
C ALA A 40 -9.78 7.60 5.19
N PRO A 41 -9.51 7.78 6.51
CA PRO A 41 -8.38 7.15 7.20
C PRO A 41 -8.42 5.62 7.29
N ALA A 42 -9.62 5.03 7.17
CA ALA A 42 -9.83 3.59 7.23
C ALA A 42 -10.02 2.95 5.85
N ASP A 43 -9.88 3.70 4.76
CA ASP A 43 -9.99 3.14 3.41
C ASP A 43 -8.77 2.26 3.11
N THR A 44 -9.02 0.94 3.05
CA THR A 44 -7.99 -0.06 2.78
C THR A 44 -7.44 0.04 1.37
N GLY A 45 -8.22 0.51 0.40
CA GLY A 45 -7.75 0.77 -0.95
C GLY A 45 -6.71 1.89 -1.00
N LEU A 46 -6.93 2.97 -0.24
CA LEU A 46 -5.95 4.06 -0.09
C LEU A 46 -4.70 3.60 0.62
N LEU A 47 -4.83 2.84 1.72
CA LEU A 47 -3.67 2.27 2.41
C LEU A 47 -2.85 1.39 1.48
N HIS A 48 -3.51 0.58 0.63
CA HIS A 48 -2.83 -0.25 -0.36
C HIS A 48 -2.08 0.59 -1.41
N SER A 49 -2.69 1.63 -1.96
CA SER A 49 -2.00 2.56 -2.88
C SER A 49 -0.83 3.28 -2.21
N LEU A 50 -0.95 3.66 -0.93
CA LEU A 50 0.14 4.25 -0.14
C LEU A 50 1.31 3.28 0.05
N VAL A 51 1.05 2.01 0.38
CA VAL A 51 2.10 0.98 0.49
C VAL A 51 2.89 0.89 -0.81
N LEU A 52 2.20 0.84 -1.95
CA LEU A 52 2.85 0.80 -3.26
C LEU A 52 3.66 2.07 -3.53
N ALA A 53 3.10 3.24 -3.24
CA ALA A 53 3.76 4.53 -3.47
C ALA A 53 5.01 4.72 -2.59
N PHE A 54 4.94 4.36 -1.31
CA PHE A 54 6.08 4.39 -0.38
C PHE A 54 7.16 3.37 -0.77
N THR A 55 6.75 2.16 -1.19
CA THR A 55 7.68 1.18 -1.75
C THR A 55 8.35 1.71 -3.01
N ASP A 56 7.58 2.37 -3.89
CA ASP A 56 8.09 2.92 -5.13
C ASP A 56 9.05 4.10 -4.89
N SER A 57 8.82 4.90 -3.85
CA SER A 57 9.71 6.00 -3.41
C SER A 57 10.90 5.56 -2.56
N GLY A 58 10.95 4.29 -2.11
CA GLY A 58 11.99 3.76 -1.23
C GLY A 58 11.79 4.05 0.26
N ASP A 59 10.67 4.66 0.65
CA ASP A 59 10.33 4.92 2.06
C ASP A 59 9.76 3.65 2.71
N THR A 60 10.68 2.73 3.00
CA THR A 60 10.33 1.39 3.50
C THR A 60 9.64 1.45 4.85
N GLY A 61 10.05 2.36 5.74
CA GLY A 61 9.45 2.51 7.07
C GLY A 61 7.97 2.85 6.99
N ARG A 62 7.61 3.82 6.15
CA ARG A 62 6.19 4.18 5.95
C ARG A 62 5.41 3.11 5.18
N ALA A 63 6.06 2.40 4.25
CA ALA A 63 5.42 1.27 3.57
C ALA A 63 5.02 0.16 4.55
N LEU A 64 5.93 -0.21 5.47
CA LEU A 64 5.66 -1.23 6.49
C LEU A 64 4.59 -0.77 7.49
N ALA A 65 4.63 0.48 7.94
CA ALA A 65 3.60 1.01 8.84
C ALA A 65 2.20 1.03 8.19
N ALA A 66 2.10 1.37 6.90
CA ALA A 66 0.84 1.30 6.17
C ALA A 66 0.37 -0.16 5.95
N LEU A 67 1.30 -1.09 5.74
CA LEU A 67 1.00 -2.53 5.68
C LEU A 67 0.47 -3.05 7.02
N ASP A 68 1.06 -2.67 8.15
CA ASP A 68 0.61 -3.11 9.46
C ASP A 68 -0.83 -2.63 9.75
N ARG A 69 -1.17 -1.41 9.31
CA ARG A 69 -2.56 -0.92 9.34
C ARG A 69 -3.49 -1.72 8.43
N LEU A 70 -3.04 -2.11 7.24
CA LEU A 70 -3.85 -2.97 6.36
C LEU A 70 -4.14 -4.32 6.98
N VAL A 71 -3.11 -4.95 7.57
CA VAL A 71 -3.24 -6.22 8.27
C VAL A 71 -4.20 -6.09 9.45
N SER A 72 -4.20 -4.96 10.18
CA SER A 72 -5.15 -4.77 11.27
C SER A 72 -6.61 -4.64 10.81
N TYR A 73 -6.86 -4.18 9.57
CA TYR A 73 -8.22 -4.04 9.03
C TYR A 73 -8.74 -5.29 8.31
N GLN A 74 -7.88 -6.00 7.58
CA GLN A 74 -8.28 -7.10 6.70
C GLN A 74 -7.78 -8.47 7.14
N GLY A 75 -6.93 -8.53 8.18
CA GLY A 75 -6.14 -9.70 8.50
C GLY A 75 -4.93 -9.86 7.57
N GLU A 76 -4.00 -10.73 7.95
CA GLU A 76 -2.87 -11.07 7.09
C GLU A 76 -3.36 -11.96 5.94
N SER A 77 -2.95 -11.64 4.72
CA SER A 77 -3.26 -12.43 3.53
C SER A 77 -2.01 -12.64 2.67
N ALA A 78 -2.05 -13.62 1.77
CA ALA A 78 -0.99 -13.85 0.80
C ALA A 78 -0.63 -12.54 0.04
N ALA A 79 -1.62 -11.75 -0.37
CA ALA A 79 -1.38 -10.49 -1.07
C ALA A 79 -0.55 -9.48 -0.23
N LEU A 80 -0.86 -9.34 1.06
CA LEU A 80 -0.13 -8.43 1.95
C LEU A 80 1.29 -8.93 2.26
N LEU A 81 1.48 -10.26 2.38
CA LEU A 81 2.80 -10.87 2.53
C LEU A 81 3.70 -10.59 1.32
N LEU A 82 3.13 -10.64 0.11
CA LEU A 82 3.84 -10.30 -1.13
C LEU A 82 4.25 -8.82 -1.17
N LEU A 83 3.35 -7.92 -0.78
CA LEU A 83 3.67 -6.49 -0.69
C LEU A 83 4.78 -6.21 0.32
N ARG A 84 4.71 -6.83 1.50
CA ARG A 84 5.76 -6.73 2.54
C ARG A 84 7.11 -7.21 2.02
N SER A 85 7.12 -8.37 1.36
CA SER A 85 8.32 -8.90 0.72
C SER A 85 8.91 -7.93 -0.31
N ARG A 86 8.06 -7.28 -1.13
CA ARG A 86 8.52 -6.33 -2.15
C ARG A 86 9.12 -5.06 -1.52
N ALA A 87 8.48 -4.52 -0.48
CA ALA A 87 8.98 -3.37 0.26
C ALA A 87 10.36 -3.65 0.86
N LEU A 88 10.51 -4.78 1.56
CA LEU A 88 11.78 -5.20 2.17
C LEU A 88 12.87 -5.46 1.13
N TRP A 89 12.52 -6.07 0.00
CA TRP A 89 13.47 -6.33 -1.08
C TRP A 89 14.06 -5.02 -1.62
N LYS A 90 13.21 -4.02 -1.85
CA LYS A 90 13.64 -2.72 -2.36
C LYS A 90 14.44 -1.91 -1.34
N ALA A 91 14.21 -2.15 -0.04
CA ALA A 91 15.01 -1.62 1.05
C ALA A 91 16.41 -2.25 1.20
N GLY A 92 16.69 -3.34 0.46
CA GLY A 92 17.91 -4.12 0.62
C GLY A 92 17.88 -5.15 1.76
N SER A 93 16.78 -5.24 2.51
CA SER A 93 16.56 -6.23 3.59
C SER A 93 16.18 -7.60 3.01
N LYS A 94 17.11 -8.19 2.25
CA LYS A 94 16.85 -9.37 1.39
C LYS A 94 16.46 -10.61 2.16
N ASP A 95 16.99 -10.82 3.37
CA ASP A 95 16.69 -12.02 4.14
C ASP A 95 15.28 -12.01 4.73
N GLU A 96 14.83 -10.86 5.24
CA GLU A 96 13.45 -10.67 5.69
C GLU A 96 12.47 -10.73 4.51
N ALA A 97 12.85 -10.15 3.36
CA ALA A 97 12.05 -10.26 2.14
C ALA A 97 11.84 -11.73 1.73
N ARG A 98 12.90 -12.54 1.72
CA ARG A 98 12.83 -13.98 1.43
C ARG A 98 11.96 -14.74 2.43
N GLN A 99 12.02 -14.38 3.70
CA GLN A 99 11.14 -14.97 4.72
C GLN A 99 9.67 -14.66 4.45
N CYS A 100 9.34 -13.39 4.17
CA CYS A 100 7.98 -12.98 3.80
C CYS A 100 7.49 -13.68 2.52
N PHE A 101 8.35 -13.80 1.52
CA PHE A 101 8.00 -14.49 0.27
C PHE A 101 7.74 -15.99 0.47
N ARG A 102 8.50 -16.67 1.35
CA ARG A 102 8.22 -18.06 1.71
C ARG A 102 6.86 -18.22 2.40
N ARG A 103 6.53 -17.32 3.32
CA ARG A 103 5.20 -17.31 3.96
C ARG A 103 4.09 -17.09 2.94
N TYR A 104 4.29 -16.17 1.98
CA TYR A 104 3.37 -15.96 0.86
C TYR A 104 3.14 -17.25 0.05
N LEU A 105 4.21 -17.98 -0.29
CA LEU A 105 4.09 -19.23 -1.04
C LEU A 105 3.38 -20.34 -0.24
N SER A 106 3.56 -20.38 1.08
CA SER A 106 2.81 -21.31 1.94
C SER A 106 1.33 -20.96 1.95
N ALA A 107 0.99 -19.71 2.26
CA ALA A 107 -0.40 -19.24 2.33
C ALA A 107 -1.17 -19.49 1.02
N ARG A 108 -0.52 -19.28 -0.14
CA ARG A 108 -1.16 -19.59 -1.44
C ARG A 108 -1.41 -21.07 -1.70
N ARG A 109 -0.63 -21.97 -1.11
CA ARG A 109 -0.85 -23.42 -1.23
C ARG A 109 -1.95 -23.88 -0.31
N ASP A 110 -2.06 -23.26 0.86
CA ASP A 110 -3.08 -23.59 1.86
C ASP A 110 -4.48 -23.05 1.46
N GLU A 111 -4.53 -22.04 0.58
CA GLU A 111 -5.76 -21.48 -0.02
C GLU A 111 -6.30 -22.29 -1.22
N GLN A 112 -5.60 -23.34 -1.68
CA GLN A 112 -5.99 -24.21 -2.82
C GLN A 112 -6.63 -25.52 -2.37
#